data_AF-A0A3C0VZ23-F1
#
_entry.id   AF-A0A3C0VZ23-F1
#
_cell.length_a   1.000
_cell.length_b   1.000
_cell.length_c   1.000
_cell.angle_alpha   90.00
_cell.angle_beta   90.00
_cell.angle_gamma   90.00
#
_symmetry.space_group_name_H-M   'P 1'
#
loop_
_entity.id
_entity.type
_entity.pdbx_description
1 polymer ?
#
loop_
_entity_poly.entity_id
_entity_poly.type
_entity_poly.pdbx_seq_one_letter_code
_entity_poly.pdbx_strand_id
1 'polypeptide(L)'
;MRGVTSAGIVAFSMIRCGSILLFALGGVWPTGNAGDWSQWRGSQRNGVVSDGVPLLRAWPEGGPKLLWRSETIPSGDDGGHGSVVVADGKTYISLVWHDDEPSEEREINALILRKLGYRNLSLPEPIISKMEKARESLSPRLRGRKLTEWSEKWVAENLSAEQA
;
A
#
# COMPACT_ATOMS: atom_id res chain seq x y z
N MET A 1 -72.69 -30.60 40.27
CA MET A 1 -72.42 -30.12 38.89
C MET A 1 -71.70 -28.79 39.00
N ARG A 2 -70.52 -28.69 38.37
CA ARG A 2 -69.73 -27.51 38.01
C ARG A 2 -69.65 -26.36 39.03
N GLY A 3 -68.60 -26.40 39.85
CA GLY A 3 -68.07 -25.22 40.55
C GLY A 3 -67.06 -24.49 39.66
N VAL A 4 -67.28 -23.19 39.48
CA VAL A 4 -66.33 -22.23 38.90
C VAL A 4 -65.93 -21.29 40.01
N THR A 5 -64.64 -20.99 40.18
CA THR A 5 -64.16 -19.65 40.53
C THR A 5 -62.63 -19.54 40.44
N SER A 6 -62.23 -18.61 39.56
CA SER A 6 -61.10 -17.69 39.61
C SER A 6 -59.85 -18.07 40.41
N ALA A 7 -58.74 -18.27 39.69
CA ALA A 7 -57.40 -18.31 40.23
C ALA A 7 -56.77 -16.91 40.21
N GLY A 8 -56.42 -16.40 41.39
CA GLY A 8 -55.44 -15.34 41.57
C GLY A 8 -54.48 -15.77 42.66
N ILE A 9 -53.19 -15.90 42.33
CA ILE A 9 -52.11 -15.98 43.32
C ILE A 9 -51.00 -15.04 42.87
N VAL A 10 -50.77 -14.03 43.69
CA VAL A 10 -49.56 -13.20 43.72
C VAL A 10 -48.60 -13.86 44.70
N ALA A 11 -47.33 -14.05 44.30
CA ALA A 11 -46.19 -13.94 45.21
C ALA A 11 -44.88 -13.95 44.41
N PHE A 12 -44.26 -12.77 44.32
CA PHE A 12 -42.85 -12.60 43.98
C PHE A 12 -42.02 -12.97 45.21
N SER A 13 -41.06 -13.89 45.09
CA SER A 13 -39.94 -13.99 46.04
C SER A 13 -38.72 -14.59 45.36
N MET A 14 -37.59 -13.93 45.64
CA MET A 14 -36.22 -14.13 45.15
C MET A 14 -35.76 -15.59 45.24
N ILE A 15 -34.81 -16.00 44.38
CA ILE A 15 -33.64 -16.81 44.78
C ILE A 15 -32.58 -16.85 43.65
N ARG A 16 -31.40 -16.30 44.01
CA ARG A 16 -30.01 -16.69 43.68
C ARG A 16 -29.51 -16.70 42.23
N CYS A 17 -28.64 -15.71 41.97
CA CYS A 17 -27.28 -15.84 41.45
C CYS A 17 -26.89 -17.25 40.95
N GLY A 18 -27.02 -17.47 39.64
CA GLY A 18 -26.33 -18.54 38.93
C GLY A 18 -25.21 -17.91 38.09
N SER A 19 -23.98 -18.06 38.55
CA SER A 19 -22.76 -17.56 37.91
C SER A 19 -22.67 -18.04 36.45
N ILE A 20 -22.66 -17.10 35.50
CA ILE A 20 -22.25 -17.40 34.13
C ILE A 20 -20.73 -17.65 34.18
N LEU A 21 -20.34 -18.91 34.10
CA LEU A 21 -18.97 -19.33 33.83
C LEU A 21 -18.59 -18.79 32.46
N LEU A 22 -17.93 -17.62 32.46
CA LEU A 22 -17.26 -17.07 31.30
C LEU A 22 -16.12 -18.02 30.96
N PHE A 23 -16.31 -18.86 29.94
CA PHE A 23 -15.22 -19.59 29.30
C PHE A 23 -14.22 -18.55 28.81
N ALA A 24 -13.17 -18.33 29.60
CA ALA A 24 -11.96 -17.67 29.14
C ALA A 24 -11.36 -18.59 28.08
N LEU A 25 -11.81 -18.42 26.83
CA LEU A 25 -11.03 -18.79 25.66
C LEU A 25 -9.72 -18.03 25.80
N GLY A 26 -8.72 -18.71 26.37
CA GLY A 26 -7.33 -18.36 26.25
C GLY A 26 -6.99 -18.41 24.78
N GLY A 27 -7.35 -17.35 24.06
CA GLY A 27 -6.84 -17.10 22.73
C GLY A 27 -5.34 -17.05 22.88
N VAL A 28 -4.67 -18.06 22.36
CA VAL A 28 -3.24 -17.98 22.07
C VAL A 28 -3.12 -16.81 21.10
N TRP A 29 -2.87 -15.62 21.62
CA TRP A 29 -2.40 -14.53 20.79
C TRP A 29 -1.06 -15.00 20.23
N PRO A 30 -0.88 -15.08 18.91
CA PRO A 30 0.41 -15.45 18.35
C PRO A 30 1.42 -14.45 18.90
N THR A 31 2.27 -14.92 19.81
CA THR A 31 3.44 -14.20 20.26
C THR A 31 4.37 -14.17 19.06
N GLY A 32 4.36 -13.07 18.30
CA GLY A 32 5.30 -12.89 17.20
C GLY A 32 6.72 -13.11 17.72
N ASN A 33 7.53 -13.85 16.96
CA ASN A 33 8.92 -14.04 17.31
C ASN A 33 9.64 -12.68 17.22
N ALA A 34 10.63 -12.46 18.11
CA ALA A 34 11.48 -11.28 18.01
C ALA A 34 12.15 -11.25 16.61
N GLY A 35 11.85 -10.22 15.82
CA GLY A 35 12.29 -10.09 14.42
C GLY A 35 11.23 -10.37 13.36
N ASP A 36 10.02 -10.81 13.73
CA ASP A 36 8.92 -10.94 12.78
C ASP A 36 8.42 -9.56 12.29
N TRP A 37 8.22 -9.44 10.99
CA TRP A 37 7.66 -8.29 10.29
C TRP A 37 6.43 -8.76 9.50
N SER A 38 5.38 -9.14 10.23
CA SER A 38 4.29 -9.98 9.73
C SER A 38 3.32 -9.30 8.76
N GLN A 39 3.37 -7.98 8.59
CA GLN A 39 2.44 -7.25 7.71
C GLN A 39 3.05 -5.99 7.09
N TRP A 40 2.33 -5.39 6.13
CA TRP A 40 2.74 -4.14 5.48
C TRP A 40 3.01 -3.05 6.50
N ARG A 41 4.23 -2.49 6.45
CA ARG A 41 4.74 -1.46 7.36
C ARG A 41 4.81 -1.90 8.85
N GLY A 42 4.89 -3.20 9.10
CA GLY A 42 5.09 -3.78 10.44
C GLY A 42 3.81 -3.81 11.28
N SER A 43 3.93 -4.30 12.52
CA SER A 43 2.78 -4.51 13.43
C SER A 43 1.93 -3.25 13.63
N GLN A 44 2.56 -2.08 13.71
CA GLN A 44 1.90 -0.78 13.86
C GLN A 44 1.58 -0.07 12.52
N ARG A 45 1.91 -0.66 11.38
CA ARG A 45 1.73 -0.09 10.02
C ARG A 45 2.40 1.26 9.79
N ASN A 46 3.38 1.62 10.60
CA ASN A 46 4.10 2.90 10.51
C ASN A 46 5.43 2.78 9.75
N GLY A 47 5.95 1.56 9.56
CA GLY A 47 7.23 1.30 8.89
C GLY A 47 8.44 1.45 9.83
N VAL A 48 8.22 1.37 11.14
CA VAL A 48 9.26 1.55 12.16
C VAL A 48 9.47 0.25 12.93
N VAL A 49 10.74 -0.18 13.04
CA VAL A 49 11.17 -1.26 13.95
C VAL A 49 11.62 -0.60 15.26
N SER A 50 10.79 -0.66 16.31
CA SER A 50 11.06 0.02 17.59
C SER A 50 11.90 -0.79 18.58
N ASP A 51 11.91 -2.12 18.42
CA ASP A 51 12.48 -3.12 19.33
C ASP A 51 13.64 -3.91 18.70
N GLY A 52 14.14 -3.46 17.55
CA GLY A 52 15.21 -4.11 16.79
C GLY A 52 16.62 -3.65 17.16
N VAL A 53 17.60 -4.31 16.55
CA VAL A 53 19.01 -3.88 16.64
C VAL A 53 19.14 -2.47 16.03
N PRO A 54 19.78 -1.50 16.71
CA PRO A 54 20.00 -0.18 16.16
C PRO A 54 20.73 -0.24 14.82
N LEU A 55 20.28 0.59 13.87
CA LEU A 55 20.97 0.73 12.59
C LEU A 55 22.39 1.27 12.82
N LEU A 56 23.33 0.84 11.98
CA LEU A 56 24.68 1.37 11.96
C LEU A 56 24.66 2.88 11.65
N ARG A 57 25.37 3.68 12.44
CA ARG A 57 25.53 5.13 12.19
C ARG A 57 26.35 5.44 10.93
N ALA A 58 27.26 4.53 10.57
CA ALA A 58 28.05 4.59 9.36
C ALA A 58 28.29 3.16 8.86
N TRP A 59 28.31 2.99 7.55
CA TRP A 59 28.70 1.72 6.96
C TRP A 59 30.21 1.51 7.09
N PRO A 60 30.67 0.27 7.27
CA PRO A 60 32.10 -0.04 7.13
C PRO A 60 32.54 0.22 5.68
N GLU A 61 33.85 0.37 5.46
CA GLU A 61 34.44 0.72 4.15
C GLU A 61 34.00 -0.21 3.00
N GLY A 62 33.82 -1.51 3.28
CA GLY A 62 33.31 -2.51 2.33
C GLY A 62 31.78 -2.70 2.32
N GLY A 63 31.03 -1.90 3.08
CA GLY A 63 29.59 -2.03 3.23
C GLY A 63 29.14 -3.20 4.13
N PRO A 64 27.83 -3.30 4.43
CA PRO A 64 27.28 -4.41 5.18
C PRO A 64 27.50 -5.74 4.44
N LYS A 65 27.78 -6.81 5.18
CA LYS A 65 27.94 -8.15 4.61
C LYS A 65 26.64 -8.58 3.93
N LEU A 66 26.71 -8.89 2.63
CA LEU A 66 25.61 -9.51 1.91
C LEU A 66 25.39 -10.94 2.43
N LEU A 67 24.22 -11.20 3.02
CA LEU A 67 23.87 -12.54 3.52
C LEU A 67 23.28 -13.41 2.42
N TRP A 68 22.40 -12.83 1.61
CA TRP A 68 21.74 -13.48 0.48
C TRP A 68 21.24 -12.44 -0.50
N ARG A 69 20.98 -12.87 -1.73
CA ARG A 69 20.36 -12.08 -2.80
C ARG A 69 19.40 -13.01 -3.53
N SER A 70 18.15 -12.56 -3.70
CA SER A 70 17.20 -13.27 -4.55
C SER A 70 17.56 -13.10 -6.02
N GLU A 71 16.98 -13.92 -6.87
CA GLU A 71 16.82 -13.60 -8.28
C GLU A 71 15.97 -12.33 -8.50
N THR A 72 15.92 -11.85 -9.74
CA THR A 72 15.12 -10.68 -10.09
C THR A 72 13.65 -10.98 -9.85
N ILE A 73 13.02 -10.17 -9.02
CA ILE A 73 11.59 -10.24 -8.74
C ILE A 73 10.89 -9.19 -9.61
N PRO A 74 9.88 -9.56 -10.42
CA PRO A 74 9.15 -8.60 -11.23
C PRO A 74 8.47 -7.55 -10.34
N SER A 75 8.40 -6.31 -10.82
CA SER A 75 7.85 -5.18 -10.07
C SER A 75 7.27 -4.13 -11.01
N GLY A 76 6.50 -3.19 -10.46
CA GLY A 76 5.85 -2.15 -11.25
C GLY A 76 4.80 -2.73 -12.18
N ASP A 77 4.91 -2.41 -13.47
CA ASP A 77 3.97 -2.88 -14.50
C ASP A 77 3.99 -4.41 -14.69
N ASP A 78 5.08 -5.09 -14.31
CA ASP A 78 5.27 -6.53 -14.57
C ASP A 78 5.06 -7.41 -13.32
N GLY A 79 4.92 -6.81 -12.14
CA GLY A 79 4.87 -7.56 -10.86
C GLY A 79 4.11 -6.90 -9.71
N GLY A 80 3.59 -5.69 -9.93
CA GLY A 80 2.96 -4.86 -8.91
C GLY A 80 3.96 -4.19 -7.95
N HIS A 81 3.41 -3.59 -6.90
CA HIS A 81 4.18 -2.96 -5.82
C HIS A 81 3.87 -3.65 -4.50
N GLY A 82 4.92 -4.05 -3.78
CA GLY A 82 4.79 -4.78 -2.52
C GLY A 82 5.91 -4.46 -1.55
N SER A 83 5.71 -4.85 -0.29
CA SER A 83 6.74 -4.84 0.76
C SER A 83 7.07 -6.28 1.13
N VAL A 84 8.31 -6.47 1.59
CA VAL A 84 8.73 -7.72 2.22
C VAL A 84 8.03 -7.89 3.57
N VAL A 85 7.65 -9.12 3.87
CA VAL A 85 7.10 -9.59 5.14
C VAL A 85 8.02 -10.70 5.67
N VAL A 86 8.29 -10.70 6.97
CA VAL A 86 9.11 -11.74 7.63
C VAL A 86 8.27 -12.40 8.70
N ALA A 87 8.17 -13.72 8.67
CA ALA A 87 7.50 -14.50 9.69
C ALA A 87 8.14 -15.89 9.78
N ASP A 88 8.36 -16.39 11.00
CA ASP A 88 8.86 -17.76 11.24
C ASP A 88 10.18 -18.04 10.48
N GLY A 89 11.09 -17.06 10.51
CA GLY A 89 12.39 -17.14 9.83
C GLY A 89 12.31 -17.17 8.29
N LYS A 90 11.14 -16.93 7.71
CA LYS A 90 10.91 -16.91 6.26
C LYS A 90 10.58 -15.52 5.78
N THR A 91 10.97 -15.25 4.54
CA THR A 91 10.73 -13.98 3.85
C THR A 91 9.67 -14.19 2.79
N TYR A 92 8.65 -13.32 2.78
CA TYR A 92 7.52 -13.36 1.88
C TYR A 92 7.40 -12.04 1.14
N ILE A 93 6.97 -12.13 -0.11
CA ILE A 93 6.58 -10.97 -0.92
C ILE A 93 5.33 -11.35 -1.71
N SER A 94 4.36 -10.44 -1.75
CA SER A 94 3.20 -10.61 -2.61
C SER A 94 3.57 -10.10 -4.00
N LEU A 95 3.40 -10.97 -5.00
CA LEU A 95 3.64 -10.67 -6.40
C LEU A 95 2.33 -10.77 -7.16
N VAL A 96 2.16 -9.87 -8.13
CA VAL A 96 1.13 -10.00 -9.15
C VAL A 96 1.82 -10.57 -10.37
N TRP A 97 1.66 -11.87 -10.62
CA TRP A 97 2.19 -12.48 -11.84
C TRP A 97 1.39 -11.99 -13.04
N HIS A 98 2.10 -11.50 -14.05
CA HIS A 98 1.52 -11.18 -15.35
C HIS A 98 2.03 -12.18 -16.38
N ASP A 99 1.11 -12.63 -17.23
CA ASP A 99 1.42 -13.37 -18.44
C ASP A 99 1.19 -12.43 -19.63
N ASP A 100 2.23 -12.22 -20.43
CA ASP A 100 2.15 -11.41 -21.64
C ASP A 100 1.62 -12.27 -22.80
N GLU A 101 0.36 -12.10 -23.15
CA GLU A 101 -0.23 -12.71 -24.34
C GLU A 101 -0.18 -11.72 -25.52
N PRO A 102 0.39 -12.11 -26.68
CA PRO A 102 0.34 -11.29 -27.88
C PRO A 102 -1.11 -11.05 -28.31
N SER A 103 -1.48 -9.80 -28.57
CA SER A 103 -2.74 -9.50 -29.25
C SER A 103 -2.60 -9.76 -30.75
N GLU A 104 -3.67 -10.26 -31.36
CA GLU A 104 -3.79 -10.41 -32.82
C GLU A 104 -3.80 -9.04 -33.52
N GLU A 105 -4.23 -7.99 -32.81
CA GLU A 105 -4.38 -6.64 -33.35
C GLU A 105 -3.37 -5.67 -32.71
N ARG A 106 -3.07 -4.60 -33.44
CA ARG A 106 -2.28 -3.49 -32.87
C ARG A 106 -3.16 -2.65 -31.97
N GLU A 107 -2.97 -2.80 -30.67
CA GLU A 107 -3.71 -2.05 -29.67
C GLU A 107 -2.90 -0.87 -29.12
N ILE A 108 -3.58 0.23 -28.80
CA ILE A 108 -3.06 1.28 -27.92
C ILE A 108 -3.80 1.14 -26.59
N ASN A 109 -3.13 0.59 -25.59
CA ASN A 109 -3.69 0.38 -24.27
C ASN A 109 -2.94 1.20 -23.20
N ALA A 110 -3.45 1.15 -21.96
CA ALA A 110 -2.88 1.92 -20.85
C ALA A 110 -1.41 1.58 -20.57
N LEU A 111 -0.99 0.33 -20.77
CA LEU A 111 0.40 -0.08 -20.58
C LEU A 111 1.31 0.58 -21.63
N ILE A 112 0.89 0.59 -22.89
CA ILE A 112 1.63 1.25 -23.98
C ILE A 112 1.72 2.75 -23.73
N LEU A 113 0.62 3.39 -23.32
CA LEU A 113 0.62 4.81 -22.98
C LEU A 113 1.61 5.11 -21.85
N ARG A 114 1.62 4.31 -20.77
CA ARG A 114 2.59 4.45 -19.68
C ARG A 114 4.04 4.27 -20.14
N LYS A 115 4.30 3.25 -20.98
CA LYS A 115 5.64 3.01 -21.57
C LYS A 115 6.10 4.18 -22.44
N LEU A 116 5.18 4.88 -23.11
CA LEU A 116 5.45 6.11 -23.85
C LEU A 116 5.58 7.36 -22.96
N GLY A 117 5.49 7.20 -21.64
CA GLY A 117 5.62 8.29 -20.67
C GLY A 117 4.33 9.06 -20.42
N TYR A 118 3.18 8.59 -20.91
CA TYR A 118 1.89 9.17 -20.52
C TYR A 118 1.67 8.90 -19.02
N ARG A 119 1.69 9.97 -18.23
CA ARG A 119 1.29 9.95 -16.83
C ARG A 119 -0.07 10.61 -16.73
N ASN A 120 -1.02 9.96 -16.08
CA ASN A 120 -2.27 10.62 -15.74
C ASN A 120 -1.94 11.79 -14.80
N LEU A 121 -2.08 13.01 -15.28
CA LEU A 121 -1.80 14.21 -14.51
C LEU A 121 -3.02 14.47 -13.62
N SER A 122 -2.84 14.41 -12.31
CA SER A 122 -3.86 14.87 -11.35
C SER A 122 -3.95 16.40 -11.29
N LEU A 123 -3.89 17.05 -12.46
CA LEU A 123 -3.97 18.49 -12.60
C LEU A 123 -5.40 18.91 -12.98
N PRO A 124 -5.88 20.07 -12.51
CA PRO A 124 -7.14 20.62 -12.98
C PRO A 124 -7.16 20.85 -14.50
N GLU A 125 -8.30 20.58 -15.14
CA GLU A 125 -8.52 20.75 -16.59
C GLU A 125 -7.99 22.09 -17.18
N PRO A 126 -8.17 23.25 -16.51
CA PRO A 126 -7.63 24.51 -17.03
C PRO A 126 -6.11 24.53 -17.17
N ILE A 127 -5.39 23.87 -16.24
CA ILE A 127 -3.92 23.78 -16.27
C ILE A 127 -3.48 22.84 -17.39
N ILE A 128 -4.17 21.71 -17.55
CA ILE A 128 -3.93 20.75 -18.64
C ILE A 128 -4.08 21.45 -19.99
N SER A 129 -5.19 22.17 -20.20
CA SER A 129 -5.42 22.91 -21.46
C SER A 129 -4.34 23.97 -21.71
N LYS A 130 -3.87 24.66 -20.67
CA LYS A 130 -2.78 25.63 -20.76
C LYS A 130 -1.45 24.97 -21.13
N MET A 131 -1.16 23.80 -20.54
CA MET A 131 0.04 23.03 -20.82
C MET A 131 0.05 22.50 -22.26
N GLU A 132 -1.06 21.95 -22.74
CA GLU A 132 -1.17 21.45 -24.11
C GLU A 132 -1.01 22.56 -25.15
N LYS A 133 -1.61 23.73 -24.92
CA LYS A 133 -1.38 24.91 -25.78
C LYS A 133 0.09 25.33 -25.80
N ALA A 134 0.77 25.32 -24.65
CA ALA A 134 2.19 25.62 -24.57
C ALA A 134 3.01 24.60 -25.37
N ARG A 135 2.73 23.30 -25.21
CA ARG A 135 3.36 22.19 -25.95
C ARG A 135 3.20 22.34 -27.46
N GLU A 136 1.99 22.67 -27.94
CA GLU A 136 1.71 22.85 -29.37
C GLU A 136 2.44 24.06 -29.97
N SER A 137 2.67 25.10 -29.17
CA SER A 137 3.39 26.31 -29.60
C SER A 137 4.91 26.17 -29.61
N LEU A 138 5.46 25.07 -29.08
CA LEU A 138 6.90 24.85 -29.01
C LEU A 138 7.51 24.67 -30.40
N SER A 139 8.68 25.29 -30.60
CA SER A 139 9.46 25.06 -31.83
C SER A 139 9.93 23.61 -31.90
N PRO A 140 9.77 22.91 -33.04
CA PRO A 140 10.30 21.55 -33.23
C PRO A 140 11.83 21.44 -33.09
N ARG A 141 12.53 22.57 -33.15
CA ARG A 141 13.99 22.69 -32.99
C ARG A 141 14.43 22.85 -31.53
N LEU A 142 13.51 23.13 -30.60
CA LEU A 142 13.82 23.26 -29.17
C LEU A 142 14.04 21.85 -28.58
N ARG A 143 15.30 21.49 -28.30
CA ARG A 143 15.69 20.17 -27.81
C ARG A 143 16.87 20.25 -26.84
N GLY A 144 17.11 19.15 -26.12
CA GLY A 144 18.22 19.03 -25.17
C GLY A 144 18.12 20.04 -24.04
N ARG A 145 19.25 20.59 -23.59
CA ARG A 145 19.33 21.51 -22.44
C ARG A 145 18.35 22.70 -22.52
N LYS A 146 18.21 23.30 -23.70
CA LYS A 146 17.31 24.45 -23.90
C LYS A 146 15.84 24.08 -23.68
N LEU A 147 15.45 22.85 -24.04
CA LEU A 147 14.11 22.35 -23.77
C LEU A 147 13.92 22.11 -22.27
N THR A 148 14.92 21.53 -21.60
CA THR A 148 14.91 21.33 -20.14
C THR A 148 14.75 22.65 -19.40
N GLU A 149 15.57 23.66 -19.71
CA GLU A 149 15.51 25.00 -19.11
C GLU A 149 14.14 25.66 -19.33
N TRP A 150 13.59 25.52 -20.54
CA TRP A 150 12.25 26.03 -20.84
C TRP A 150 11.18 25.31 -20.00
N SER A 151 11.24 23.99 -19.90
CA SER A 151 10.27 23.19 -19.15
C SER A 151 10.32 23.51 -17.66
N GLU A 152 11.52 23.62 -17.08
CA GLU A 152 11.72 24.01 -15.67
C GLU A 152 11.14 25.40 -15.39
N LYS A 153 11.41 26.36 -16.28
CA LYS A 153 10.85 27.71 -16.17
C LYS A 153 9.33 27.68 -16.27
N TRP A 154 8.77 26.94 -17.23
CA TRP A 154 7.32 26.84 -17.39
C TRP A 154 6.68 26.21 -16.14
N VAL A 155 7.25 25.15 -15.59
CA VAL A 155 6.76 24.53 -14.35
C VAL A 155 6.77 25.54 -13.19
N ALA A 156 7.89 26.25 -12.97
CA ALA A 156 8.02 27.22 -11.90
C ALA A 156 7.02 28.40 -12.00
N GLU A 157 6.65 28.79 -13.22
CA GLU A 157 5.72 29.90 -13.46
C GLU A 157 4.23 29.48 -13.42
N ASN A 158 3.94 28.19 -13.60
CA ASN A 158 2.57 27.74 -13.89
C ASN A 158 2.02 26.69 -12.91
N LEU A 159 2.87 26.03 -12.13
CA LEU A 159 2.48 25.00 -11.15
C LEU A 159 2.84 25.44 -9.72
N SER A 160 2.00 25.07 -8.75
CA SER A 160 2.35 25.19 -7.34
C SER A 160 3.38 24.13 -6.93
N ALA A 161 4.00 24.30 -5.75
CA ALA A 161 4.93 23.28 -5.21
C ALA A 161 4.29 21.92 -4.94
N GLU A 162 2.95 21.85 -4.82
CA GLU A 162 2.20 20.59 -4.68
C GLU A 162 1.88 19.97 -6.05
N GLN A 163 1.83 20.78 -7.10
CA GLN A 163 1.50 20.36 -8.47
C GLN A 163 2.73 20.02 -9.32
N ALA A 164 3.88 20.61 -9.00
CA ALA A 164 5.17 20.42 -9.67
C ALA A 164 5.87 19.12 -9.21
#